data_AF-A0A0D9NV05-F1
#
_entry.id   AF-A0A0D9NV05-F1
#
_cell.length_a   1.000
_cell.length_b   1.000
_cell.length_c   1.000
_cell.angle_alpha   90.00
_cell.angle_beta   90.00
_cell.angle_gamma   90.00
#
_symmetry.space_group_name_H-M   'P 1'
#
loop_
_entity.id
_entity.type
_entity.pdbx_description
1 polymer ?
#
loop_
_entity_poly.entity_id
_entity_poly.type
_entity_poly.pdbx_seq_one_letter_code
_entity_poly.pdbx_strand_id
1 'polypeptide(L)'
;MPGRTKKTQDLSQDADMDDVPPSAQAATVEDAEMGDGVEGEGEEEEEEEETEPQRVKILPGSTDTAASFEFTDEGHTLGNALRPDVEFCAYAIPHPSEPKMNIRIQTYSGTAVDALKKGLVDLQDVCDVVSDEFWTKRQAFNAANGIEH
;
A
#
# COMPACT_ATOMS: atom_id res chain seq x y z
N MET A 1 33.67 51.94 -17.83
CA MET A 1 34.24 51.99 -16.47
C MET A 1 34.72 50.60 -16.08
N PRO A 2 36.01 50.43 -15.73
CA PRO A 2 36.55 49.25 -15.04
C PRO A 2 36.36 49.38 -13.51
N GLY A 3 36.39 48.29 -12.74
CA GLY A 3 36.54 48.36 -11.27
C GLY A 3 36.11 47.11 -10.50
N ARG A 4 36.92 46.72 -9.51
CA ARG A 4 37.02 45.40 -8.86
C ARG A 4 36.95 45.55 -7.33
N THR A 5 36.21 44.66 -6.68
CA THR A 5 36.34 44.10 -5.29
C THR A 5 36.32 44.96 -4.00
N LYS A 6 35.53 44.46 -3.04
CA LYS A 6 35.85 43.91 -1.68
C LYS A 6 35.41 44.67 -0.41
N LYS A 7 34.77 43.86 0.46
CA LYS A 7 34.79 43.78 1.95
C LYS A 7 34.14 44.94 2.73
N THR A 8 33.25 44.64 3.69
CA THR A 8 33.57 44.37 5.12
C THR A 8 32.23 44.26 5.87
N GLN A 9 31.97 43.47 6.92
CA GLN A 9 32.60 42.35 7.65
C GLN A 9 31.54 41.80 8.62
N ASP A 10 31.74 40.54 9.02
CA ASP A 10 31.46 39.90 10.32
C ASP A 10 30.07 40.04 10.97
N LEU A 11 29.44 38.89 11.24
CA LEU A 11 29.38 38.32 12.58
C LEU A 11 29.21 36.81 12.47
N SER A 12 30.21 36.09 12.98
CA SER A 12 30.26 34.64 13.16
C SER A 12 29.25 34.17 14.20
N GLN A 13 28.65 33.00 13.99
CA GLN A 13 28.23 32.10 15.06
C GLN A 13 28.14 30.68 14.50
N ASP A 14 29.24 29.96 14.65
CA ASP A 14 29.31 28.50 14.67
C ASP A 14 28.40 27.98 15.79
N ALA A 15 27.48 27.08 15.46
CA ALA A 15 26.73 26.29 16.43
C ALA A 15 27.13 24.82 16.21
N ASP A 16 28.30 24.48 16.75
CA ASP A 16 28.80 23.12 16.88
C ASP A 16 27.97 22.32 17.88
N MET A 17 27.67 21.09 17.45
CA MET A 17 27.25 19.89 18.16
C MET A 17 27.48 19.89 19.69
N ASP A 18 26.40 19.95 20.49
CA ASP A 18 26.45 19.69 21.94
C ASP A 18 26.58 18.17 22.21
N ASP A 19 27.83 17.74 22.33
CA ASP A 19 28.26 16.50 22.98
C ASP A 19 28.09 16.65 24.51
N VAL A 20 27.14 15.92 25.10
CA VAL A 20 26.91 15.89 26.56
C VAL A 20 27.91 14.91 27.20
N PRO A 21 28.73 15.34 28.17
CA PRO A 21 29.80 14.52 28.73
C PRO A 21 29.30 13.41 29.68
N PRO A 22 30.10 12.33 29.86
CA PRO A 22 29.75 11.18 30.68
C PRO A 22 30.07 11.46 32.16
N SER A 23 29.11 11.21 33.06
CA SER A 23 29.40 11.13 34.49
C SER A 23 29.39 9.68 34.94
N ALA A 24 30.56 9.22 35.35
CA ALA A 24 30.85 7.89 35.82
C ALA A 24 30.85 7.83 37.36
N GLN A 25 30.26 6.74 37.88
CA GLN A 25 30.59 5.99 39.10
C GLN A 25 30.20 6.54 40.50
N ALA A 26 29.42 5.76 41.24
CA ALA A 26 29.95 4.94 42.34
C ALA A 26 28.96 3.81 42.74
N ALA A 27 29.52 2.63 43.00
CA ALA A 27 28.85 1.38 43.32
C ALA A 27 28.38 1.30 44.79
N THR A 28 27.30 0.55 45.03
CA THR A 28 27.15 -0.31 46.22
C THR A 28 26.46 -1.61 45.79
N VAL A 29 27.01 -2.72 46.26
CA VAL A 29 26.61 -4.13 46.04
C VAL A 29 26.03 -4.70 47.35
N GLU A 30 25.43 -5.89 47.24
CA GLU A 30 24.96 -6.83 48.31
C GLU A 30 23.46 -6.69 48.65
N ASP A 31 22.59 -7.71 48.67
CA ASP A 31 22.74 -9.18 48.71
C ASP A 31 21.43 -9.88 48.22
N ALA A 32 21.44 -11.22 48.20
CA ALA A 32 20.62 -12.21 47.51
C ALA A 32 19.09 -12.27 47.81
N GLU A 33 18.31 -12.83 46.86
CA GLU A 33 17.74 -14.19 46.95
C GLU A 33 17.05 -14.61 45.63
N MET A 34 17.45 -15.76 45.08
CA MET A 34 16.73 -16.44 43.99
C MET A 34 15.51 -17.17 44.57
N GLY A 35 14.32 -16.82 44.09
CA GLY A 35 13.09 -17.57 44.30
C GLY A 35 12.62 -18.20 42.99
N ASP A 36 12.70 -19.52 42.93
CA ASP A 36 12.28 -20.40 41.85
C ASP A 36 10.73 -20.52 41.78
N GLY A 37 10.21 -20.56 40.54
CA GLY A 37 8.90 -21.09 40.19
C GLY A 37 7.72 -20.10 40.15
N VAL A 38 7.21 -19.80 38.94
CA VAL A 38 5.87 -20.19 38.46
C VAL A 38 5.88 -20.20 36.94
N GLU A 39 5.28 -21.26 36.41
CA GLU A 39 5.19 -21.68 35.02
C GLU A 39 4.20 -20.82 34.21
N GLY A 40 4.60 -20.54 32.97
CA GLY A 40 3.78 -20.31 31.78
C GLY A 40 2.35 -19.81 31.96
N GLU A 41 2.19 -18.50 31.86
CA GLU A 41 0.99 -17.94 31.24
C GLU A 41 1.33 -17.79 29.76
N GLY A 42 0.72 -18.65 28.94
CA GLY A 42 0.70 -18.42 27.50
C GLY A 42 -0.01 -17.09 27.28
N GLU A 43 0.74 -16.07 26.90
CA GLU A 43 0.19 -14.90 26.24
C GLU A 43 -0.48 -15.44 24.98
N GLU A 44 -1.80 -15.63 25.03
CA GLU A 44 -2.60 -15.67 23.83
C GLU A 44 -2.38 -14.31 23.17
N GLU A 45 -1.51 -14.27 22.16
CA GLU A 45 -1.46 -13.17 21.21
C GLU A 45 -2.87 -13.09 20.62
N GLU A 46 -3.70 -12.19 21.17
CA GLU A 46 -4.89 -11.73 20.49
C GLU A 46 -4.39 -11.13 19.17
N GLU A 47 -4.47 -11.89 18.08
CA GLU A 47 -4.35 -11.35 16.73
C GLU A 47 -5.45 -10.29 16.64
N GLU A 48 -5.08 -9.03 16.84
CA GLU A 48 -5.93 -7.90 16.52
C GLU A 48 -6.23 -8.03 15.02
N GLU A 49 -7.42 -8.52 14.70
CA GLU A 49 -7.91 -8.59 13.33
C GLU A 49 -8.03 -7.13 12.86
N GLU A 50 -6.96 -6.59 12.27
CA GLU A 50 -6.94 -5.25 11.69
C GLU A 50 -8.06 -5.19 10.66
N THR A 51 -9.19 -4.58 11.02
CA THR A 51 -10.31 -4.44 10.10
C THR A 51 -9.84 -3.58 8.94
N GLU A 52 -9.56 -4.21 7.80
CA GLU A 52 -9.11 -3.49 6.61
C GLU A 52 -10.15 -2.40 6.28
N PRO A 53 -9.70 -1.16 6.02
CA PRO A 53 -10.62 -0.07 5.74
C PRO A 53 -11.44 -0.42 4.50
N GLN A 54 -12.77 -0.29 4.58
CA GLN A 54 -13.67 -0.54 3.45
C GLN A 54 -13.30 0.36 2.27
N ARG A 55 -12.62 -0.20 1.27
CA ARG A 55 -12.09 0.54 0.10
C ARG A 55 -13.12 0.80 -0.99
N VAL A 56 -14.32 0.23 -0.88
CA VAL A 56 -15.39 0.33 -1.88
C VAL A 56 -16.69 0.77 -1.25
N LYS A 57 -17.30 1.84 -1.77
CA LYS A 57 -18.61 2.36 -1.32
C LYS A 57 -19.57 2.42 -2.49
N ILE A 58 -20.84 2.10 -2.25
CA ILE A 58 -21.89 2.25 -3.25
C ILE A 58 -22.51 3.64 -3.09
N LEU A 59 -22.51 4.43 -4.15
CA LEU A 59 -23.09 5.78 -4.15
C LEU A 59 -24.63 5.72 -4.23
N PRO A 60 -25.33 6.70 -3.63
CA PRO A 60 -26.79 6.79 -3.71
C PRO A 60 -27.24 7.01 -5.16
N GLY A 61 -28.39 6.42 -5.53
CA GLY A 61 -28.87 6.41 -6.93
C GLY A 61 -28.43 5.18 -7.73
N SER A 62 -28.05 4.12 -7.02
CA SER A 62 -27.80 2.79 -7.59
C SER A 62 -29.10 2.01 -7.66
N THR A 63 -29.43 1.47 -8.83
CA THR A 63 -30.49 0.47 -9.06
C THR A 63 -29.86 -0.90 -9.28
N ASP A 64 -30.66 -1.96 -9.28
CA ASP A 64 -30.13 -3.33 -9.46
C ASP A 64 -29.33 -3.47 -10.76
N THR A 65 -29.80 -2.85 -11.85
CA THR A 65 -29.17 -2.90 -13.18
C THR A 65 -28.13 -1.80 -13.42
N ALA A 66 -28.07 -0.76 -12.58
CA ALA A 66 -27.19 0.38 -12.78
C ALA A 66 -26.68 0.95 -11.45
N ALA A 67 -25.42 0.68 -11.12
CA ALA A 67 -24.81 1.09 -9.86
C ALA A 67 -23.57 1.98 -10.07
N SER A 68 -23.35 2.88 -9.11
CA SER A 68 -22.14 3.69 -9.02
C SER A 68 -21.32 3.24 -7.81
N PHE A 69 -20.05 2.93 -8.03
CA PHE A 69 -19.10 2.51 -7.00
C PHE A 69 -18.02 3.59 -6.85
N GLU A 70 -17.70 3.94 -5.61
CA GLU A 70 -16.57 4.78 -5.24
C GLU A 70 -15.47 3.88 -4.66
N PHE A 71 -14.29 3.90 -5.27
CA PHE A 71 -13.09 3.23 -4.80
C PHE A 71 -12.14 4.26 -4.17
N THR A 72 -11.61 3.95 -3.00
CA THR A 72 -10.57 4.74 -2.33
C THR A 72 -9.19 4.15 -2.58
N ASP A 73 -8.21 5.00 -2.84
CA ASP A 73 -6.82 4.62 -3.12
C ASP A 73 -6.66 3.75 -4.38
N GLU A 74 -7.56 3.90 -5.35
CA GLU A 74 -7.51 3.24 -6.66
C GLU A 74 -7.63 4.26 -7.80
N GLY A 75 -7.20 3.90 -9.00
CA GLY A 75 -7.14 4.84 -10.13
C GLY A 75 -7.17 4.20 -11.52
N HIS A 76 -6.57 4.89 -12.50
CA HIS A 76 -6.62 4.54 -13.93
C HIS A 76 -6.26 3.09 -14.24
N THR A 77 -5.33 2.49 -13.50
CA THR A 77 -4.90 1.11 -13.71
C THR A 77 -6.07 0.14 -13.51
N LEU A 78 -6.73 0.22 -12.35
CA LEU A 78 -7.88 -0.62 -12.04
C LEU A 78 -9.09 -0.26 -12.90
N GLY A 79 -9.35 1.03 -13.10
CA GLY A 79 -10.47 1.50 -13.93
C GLY A 79 -10.38 1.08 -15.40
N ASN A 80 -9.18 1.03 -15.98
CA ASN A 80 -8.97 0.54 -17.35
C ASN A 80 -9.03 -0.98 -17.43
N ALA A 81 -8.56 -1.69 -16.40
CA ALA A 81 -8.58 -3.14 -16.34
C ALA A 81 -10.01 -3.70 -16.21
N LEU A 82 -10.85 -3.03 -15.41
CA LEU A 82 -12.26 -3.35 -15.20
C LEU A 82 -13.14 -2.87 -16.37
N ARG A 83 -12.91 -3.40 -17.57
CA ARG A 83 -13.85 -3.31 -18.69
C ARG A 83 -14.65 -4.61 -18.81
N PRO A 84 -15.63 -4.86 -17.93
CA PRO A 84 -16.50 -6.01 -18.07
C PRO A 84 -17.36 -5.83 -19.33
N ASP A 85 -17.78 -6.95 -19.91
CA ASP A 85 -18.69 -6.98 -21.05
C ASP A 85 -20.12 -6.63 -20.60
N VAL A 86 -20.36 -5.35 -20.40
CA VAL A 86 -21.60 -4.76 -19.90
C VAL A 86 -22.03 -3.62 -20.82
N GLU A 87 -23.32 -3.24 -20.76
CA GLU A 87 -23.89 -2.19 -21.62
C GLU A 87 -23.15 -0.86 -21.49
N PHE A 88 -22.76 -0.50 -20.27
CA PHE A 88 -21.99 0.70 -20.02
C PHE A 88 -21.05 0.49 -18.83
N CYS A 89 -19.75 0.63 -19.06
CA CYS A 89 -18.76 0.76 -17.99
C CYS A 89 -17.93 2.00 -18.26
N ALA A 90 -17.91 2.92 -17.29
CA ALA A 90 -17.05 4.09 -17.34
C ALA A 90 -16.52 4.40 -15.95
N TYR A 91 -15.29 4.88 -15.87
CA TYR A 91 -14.71 5.41 -14.65
C TYR A 91 -14.35 6.89 -14.82
N ALA A 92 -14.37 7.62 -13.72
CA ALA A 92 -13.95 9.01 -13.65
C ALA A 92 -13.23 9.28 -12.33
N ILE A 93 -12.14 10.03 -12.40
CA ILE A 93 -11.46 10.58 -11.23
C ILE A 93 -11.97 12.02 -11.06
N PRO A 94 -12.73 12.32 -9.99
CA PRO A 94 -13.36 13.63 -9.82
C PRO A 94 -12.32 14.74 -9.68
N HIS A 95 -11.20 14.46 -9.00
CA HIS A 95 -10.08 15.39 -8.89
C HIS A 95 -8.76 14.62 -8.64
N PRO A 96 -7.67 14.91 -9.36
CA PRO A 96 -6.42 14.15 -9.27
C PRO A 96 -5.72 14.22 -7.90
N SER A 97 -6.05 15.22 -7.08
CA SER A 97 -5.49 15.35 -5.72
C SER A 97 -6.25 14.56 -4.65
N GLU A 98 -7.41 13.98 -4.99
CA GLU A 98 -8.11 13.06 -4.11
C GLU A 98 -7.94 11.64 -4.65
N PRO A 99 -7.46 10.68 -3.83
CA PRO A 99 -7.31 9.29 -4.25
C PRO A 99 -8.69 8.58 -4.23
N LYS A 100 -9.61 9.08 -5.05
CA LYS A 100 -10.96 8.53 -5.22
C LYS A 100 -11.23 8.31 -6.69
N MET A 101 -11.83 7.17 -7.00
CA MET A 101 -12.26 6.83 -8.36
C MET A 101 -13.71 6.37 -8.34
N ASN A 102 -14.52 6.91 -9.24
CA ASN A 102 -15.92 6.51 -9.38
C ASN A 102 -16.06 5.64 -10.63
N ILE A 103 -16.67 4.47 -10.49
CA ILE A 103 -17.01 3.56 -11.58
C ILE A 103 -18.54 3.46 -11.68
N ARG A 104 -19.08 3.69 -12.88
CA ARG A 104 -20.50 3.48 -13.19
C ARG A 104 -20.63 2.27 -14.09
N ILE A 105 -21.44 1.31 -13.65
CA ILE A 105 -21.74 0.07 -14.39
C ILE A 105 -23.23 0.05 -14.69
N GLN A 106 -23.59 -0.23 -15.95
CA GLN A 106 -24.94 -0.58 -16.38
C GLN A 106 -24.89 -1.91 -17.12
N THR A 107 -25.74 -2.83 -16.72
CA THR A 107 -25.79 -4.21 -17.26
C THR A 107 -27.10 -4.45 -18.01
N TYR A 108 -27.06 -5.15 -19.13
CA TYR A 108 -28.25 -5.55 -19.89
C TYR A 108 -29.21 -6.44 -19.07
N SER A 109 -28.64 -7.35 -18.29
CA SER A 109 -29.38 -8.30 -17.45
C SER A 109 -28.54 -8.70 -16.24
N GLY A 110 -29.17 -8.84 -15.08
CA GLY A 110 -28.49 -9.16 -13.83
C GLY A 110 -28.23 -7.93 -12.95
N THR A 111 -27.49 -8.14 -11.87
CA THR A 111 -27.17 -7.08 -10.90
C THR A 111 -25.81 -6.48 -11.22
N ALA A 112 -25.68 -5.15 -11.21
CA ALA A 112 -24.43 -4.45 -11.46
C ALA A 112 -23.31 -4.85 -10.47
N VAL A 113 -23.67 -5.23 -9.24
CA VAL A 113 -22.74 -5.77 -8.23
C VAL A 113 -22.15 -7.12 -8.66
N ASP A 114 -22.97 -7.98 -9.25
CA ASP A 114 -22.53 -9.31 -9.72
C ASP A 114 -21.56 -9.16 -10.91
N ALA A 115 -21.88 -8.26 -11.83
CA ALA A 115 -20.99 -7.92 -12.94
C ALA A 115 -19.64 -7.35 -12.46
N LEU A 116 -19.64 -6.51 -11.42
CA LEU A 116 -18.40 -6.01 -10.82
C LEU A 116 -17.57 -7.16 -10.20
N LYS A 117 -18.20 -8.03 -9.40
CA LYS A 117 -17.52 -9.18 -8.79
C LYS A 117 -16.92 -10.09 -9.85
N LYS A 118 -17.70 -10.43 -10.88
CA LYS A 118 -17.23 -11.24 -11.99
C LYS A 118 -16.05 -10.58 -12.70
N GLY A 119 -16.12 -9.29 -13.01
CA GLY A 119 -15.02 -8.57 -13.65
C GLY A 119 -13.72 -8.54 -12.83
N LEU A 120 -13.81 -8.51 -11.50
CA LEU A 120 -12.64 -8.59 -10.61
C LEU A 120 -12.02 -10.01 -10.62
N VAL A 121 -12.85 -11.05 -10.59
CA VAL A 121 -12.39 -12.45 -10.69
C VAL A 121 -11.75 -12.70 -12.04
N ASP A 122 -12.39 -12.26 -13.13
CA ASP A 122 -11.83 -12.42 -14.49
C ASP A 122 -10.46 -11.72 -14.61
N LEU A 123 -10.25 -10.57 -13.95
CA LEU A 123 -8.95 -9.90 -13.93
C LEU A 123 -7.89 -10.69 -13.17
N GLN A 124 -8.25 -11.28 -12.03
CA GLN A 124 -7.37 -12.15 -11.26
C GLN A 124 -6.94 -13.37 -12.09
N ASP A 125 -7.89 -14.04 -12.73
CA ASP A 125 -7.64 -15.23 -13.56
C ASP A 125 -6.66 -14.92 -14.70
N VAL A 126 -6.79 -13.74 -15.33
CA VAL A 126 -5.84 -13.29 -16.36
C VAL A 126 -4.43 -13.10 -15.78
N CYS A 127 -4.30 -12.50 -14.61
CA CYS A 127 -3.02 -12.33 -13.94
C CYS A 127 -2.36 -13.67 -13.60
N ASP A 128 -3.14 -14.65 -13.16
CA ASP A 128 -2.65 -15.99 -12.82
C ASP A 128 -2.11 -16.71 -14.06
N VAL A 129 -2.89 -16.74 -15.15
CA VAL A 129 -2.46 -17.36 -16.41
C VAL A 129 -1.18 -16.73 -16.96
N VAL A 130 -1.08 -15.40 -16.96
CA VAL A 130 0.11 -14.69 -17.43
C VAL A 130 1.32 -14.99 -16.55
N SER A 131 1.13 -15.07 -15.23
CA SER A 131 2.20 -15.37 -14.28
C SER A 131 2.74 -16.79 -14.46
N ASP A 132 1.84 -17.77 -14.62
CA ASP A 132 2.19 -19.17 -14.85
C ASP A 132 2.95 -19.36 -16.16
N GLU A 133 2.46 -18.76 -17.25
CA GLU A 133 3.15 -18.81 -18.55
C GLU A 133 4.51 -18.12 -18.49
N PHE A 134 4.59 -16.95 -17.85
CA PHE A 134 5.84 -16.22 -17.68
C PHE A 134 6.86 -17.05 -16.91
N TRP A 135 6.48 -17.62 -15.76
CA TRP A 135 7.38 -18.42 -14.94
C TRP A 135 7.84 -19.70 -15.67
N THR A 136 6.93 -20.36 -16.38
CA THR A 136 7.24 -21.55 -17.19
C THR A 136 8.26 -21.24 -18.29
N LYS A 137 8.02 -20.17 -19.06
CA LYS A 137 8.93 -19.76 -20.15
C LYS A 137 10.26 -19.24 -19.61
N ARG A 138 10.25 -18.51 -18.50
CA ARG A 138 11.44 -18.00 -17.83
C ARG A 138 12.33 -19.14 -17.33
N GLN A 139 11.76 -20.16 -16.68
CA GLN A 139 12.51 -21.33 -16.25
C GLN A 139 13.10 -22.11 -17.43
N ALA A 140 12.32 -22.32 -18.50
CA ALA A 140 12.82 -22.97 -19.71
C ALA A 140 13.99 -22.19 -20.34
N PHE A 141 13.91 -20.85 -20.35
CA PHE A 141 14.99 -20.00 -20.83
C PHE A 141 16.23 -20.06 -19.92
N ASN A 142 16.05 -20.02 -18.60
CA ASN A 142 17.16 -20.10 -17.64
C ASN A 142 17.88 -21.45 -17.76
N ALA A 143 17.14 -22.55 -17.88
CA ALA A 143 17.68 -23.90 -18.08
C ALA A 143 18.45 -24.02 -19.41
N ALA A 144 17.97 -23.38 -20.49
CA ALA A 144 18.63 -23.41 -21.79
C ALA A 144 19.92 -22.57 -21.83
N ASN A 145 20.00 -21.50 -21.03
CA ASN A 145 21.14 -20.56 -21.04
C ASN A 145 22.08 -20.71 -19.84
N GLY A 146 21.84 -21.68 -18.95
CA GLY A 146 22.67 -21.91 -17.77
C GLY A 146 22.70 -20.74 -16.79
N ILE A 147 21.63 -19.93 -16.76
CA ILE A 147 21.51 -18.78 -15.85
C ILE A 147 20.87 -19.30 -14.56
N GLU A 148 21.71 -19.72 -13.61
CA GLU A 148 21.29 -20.08 -12.25
C GLU A 148 21.25 -18.82 -11.37
N HIS A 149 20.08 -18.54 -10.80
CA HIS A 149 19.89 -17.69 -9.63
C HIS A 149 19.00 -18.42 -8.64
#